data_AF-A0A821XJB6-F1
#
_entry.id   AF-A0A821XJB6-F1
#
_cell.length_a   1.000
_cell.length_b   1.000
_cell.length_c   1.000
_cell.angle_alpha   90.00
_cell.angle_beta   90.00
_cell.angle_gamma   90.00
#
_symmetry.space_group_name_H-M   'P 1'
#
loop_
_entity.id
_entity.type
_entity.pdbx_description
1 polymer ?
#
loop_
_entity_poly.entity_id
_entity_poly.type
_entity_poly.pdbx_seq_one_letter_code
_entity_poly.pdbx_strand_id
1 'polypeptide(L)'
;MDVKMHPGLLSILMLYSLATNFDSFRTTIETRDVLPSPGNLKIKIVEEYEARRQTEASEPQTSEAFYTKTKKKVKFCKNCNKKGHSTEAC
;
A
#
# COMPACT_ATOMS: atom_id res chain seq x y z
N MET A 1 -9.07 -14.74 -40.20
CA MET A 1 -9.41 -13.31 -40.34
C MET A 1 -8.33 -12.52 -39.63
N ASP A 2 -7.55 -11.72 -40.35
CA ASP A 2 -6.58 -10.80 -39.75
C ASP A 2 -7.28 -9.46 -39.53
N VAL A 3 -7.73 -9.22 -38.29
CA VAL A 3 -8.45 -7.99 -37.94
C VAL A 3 -7.42 -6.95 -37.54
N LYS A 4 -7.09 -6.03 -38.46
CA LYS A 4 -6.25 -4.87 -38.15
C LYS A 4 -6.99 -3.94 -37.19
N MET A 5 -6.66 -4.02 -35.90
CA MET A 5 -7.16 -3.11 -34.87
C MET A 5 -6.22 -1.92 -34.67
N HIS A 6 -6.80 -0.73 -34.48
CA HIS A 6 -6.04 0.44 -34.07
C HIS A 6 -5.38 0.18 -32.71
N PRO A 7 -4.07 0.44 -32.54
CA PRO A 7 -3.36 0.14 -31.28
C PRO A 7 -4.01 0.77 -30.05
N GLY A 8 -4.55 1.99 -30.17
CA GLY A 8 -5.25 2.65 -29.07
C GLY A 8 -6.55 1.94 -28.68
N LEU A 9 -7.31 1.41 -29.65
CA LEU A 9 -8.54 0.66 -29.36
C LEU A 9 -8.21 -0.66 -28.68
N LEU A 10 -7.13 -1.33 -29.11
CA LEU A 10 -6.67 -2.54 -28.46
C LEU A 10 -6.24 -2.28 -27.02
N SER A 11 -5.50 -1.20 -26.75
CA SER A 11 -5.12 -0.82 -25.38
C SER A 11 -6.34 -0.55 -24.49
N ILE A 12 -7.36 0.17 -25.00
CA ILE A 12 -8.61 0.42 -24.28
C ILE A 12 -9.31 -0.90 -23.96
N LEU A 13 -9.47 -1.77 -24.96
CA LEU A 13 -10.13 -3.06 -24.79
C LEU A 13 -9.40 -3.93 -23.75
N MET A 14 -8.07 -3.99 -23.81
CA MET A 14 -7.25 -4.71 -22.84
C MET A 14 -7.45 -4.16 -21.43
N LEU A 15 -7.45 -2.84 -21.25
CA LEU A 15 -7.61 -2.19 -19.95
C LEU A 15 -8.97 -2.48 -19.30
N TYR A 16 -10.05 -2.42 -20.08
CA TYR A 16 -11.41 -2.69 -19.60
C TYR A 16 -11.77 -4.17 -19.52
N SER A 17 -10.98 -5.06 -20.15
CA SER A 17 -11.12 -6.51 -20.00
C SER A 17 -10.55 -7.05 -18.67
N LEU A 18 -9.85 -6.21 -17.90
CA LEU A 18 -9.32 -6.60 -16.59
C LEU A 18 -10.44 -6.75 -15.56
N ALA A 19 -10.25 -7.66 -14.62
CA ALA A 19 -11.15 -7.84 -13.49
C ALA A 19 -11.24 -6.58 -12.61
N THR A 20 -12.33 -6.45 -11.86
CA THR A 20 -12.64 -5.26 -11.04
C THR A 20 -11.60 -4.98 -9.96
N ASN A 21 -10.82 -5.97 -9.53
CA ASN A 21 -9.74 -5.76 -8.58
C ASN A 21 -8.62 -4.87 -9.16
N PHE A 22 -8.51 -4.69 -10.47
CA PHE A 22 -7.55 -3.78 -11.10
C PHE A 22 -8.03 -2.31 -11.19
N ASP A 23 -9.07 -1.92 -10.45
CA ASP A 23 -9.67 -0.58 -10.52
C ASP A 23 -8.66 0.57 -10.28
N SER A 24 -7.82 0.45 -9.26
CA SER A 24 -6.76 1.44 -8.98
C SER A 24 -5.76 1.57 -10.13
N PHE A 25 -5.37 0.44 -10.72
CA PHE A 25 -4.50 0.42 -11.90
C PHE A 25 -5.19 1.07 -13.11
N ARG A 26 -6.46 0.76 -13.34
CA ARG A 26 -7.27 1.34 -14.41
C ARG A 26 -7.35 2.85 -14.30
N THR A 27 -7.73 3.35 -13.12
CA THR A 27 -7.77 4.79 -12.82
C THR A 27 -6.42 5.47 -13.06
N THR A 28 -5.32 4.81 -12.66
CA THR A 28 -3.96 5.32 -12.87
C THR A 28 -3.55 5.40 -14.34
N ILE A 29 -4.10 4.53 -15.20
CA ILE A 29 -3.86 4.58 -16.65
C ILE A 29 -4.78 5.61 -17.32
N GLU A 30 -6.05 5.69 -16.92
CA GLU A 30 -7.05 6.63 -17.46
C GLU A 30 -6.70 8.10 -17.19
N THR A 31 -6.06 8.38 -16.07
CA THR A 31 -5.64 9.75 -15.68
C THR A 31 -4.44 10.27 -16.46
N ARG A 32 -3.78 9.46 -17.30
CA ARG A 32 -2.62 9.87 -18.10
C ARG A 32 -3.07 10.48 -19.42
N ASP A 33 -2.40 11.55 -19.84
CA ASP A 33 -2.65 12.20 -21.15
C ASP A 33 -2.40 11.27 -22.35
N VAL A 34 -1.49 10.30 -22.20
CA VAL A 34 -1.10 9.38 -23.27
C VAL A 34 -1.32 7.94 -22.82
N LEU A 35 -2.20 7.24 -23.54
CA LEU A 35 -2.45 5.82 -23.34
C LEU A 35 -1.22 4.99 -23.76
N PRO A 36 -0.78 4.01 -22.95
CA PRO A 36 0.31 3.13 -23.35
C PRO A 36 -0.03 2.32 -24.60
N SER A 37 0.99 2.03 -25.42
CA SER A 37 0.85 1.06 -26.51
C SER A 37 0.44 -0.32 -25.97
N PRO A 38 -0.20 -1.19 -26.76
CA PRO A 38 -0.65 -2.51 -26.29
C PRO A 38 0.48 -3.35 -25.67
N GLY A 39 1.68 -3.28 -26.25
CA GLY A 39 2.86 -3.94 -25.70
C GLY A 39 3.28 -3.40 -24.34
N ASN A 40 3.33 -2.08 -24.19
CA ASN A 40 3.67 -1.45 -22.90
C ASN A 40 2.58 -1.66 -21.86
N LEU A 41 1.31 -1.61 -22.25
CA LEU A 41 0.18 -1.88 -21.37
C LEU A 41 0.23 -3.31 -20.83
N LYS A 42 0.56 -4.29 -21.68
CA LYS A 42 0.73 -5.69 -21.28
C LYS A 42 1.80 -5.83 -20.18
N ILE A 43 2.96 -5.18 -20.36
CA ILE A 43 4.03 -5.20 -19.35
C ILE A 43 3.51 -4.62 -18.03
N LYS A 44 2.85 -3.46 -18.08
CA LYS A 44 2.32 -2.80 -16.87
C LYS A 44 1.27 -3.63 -16.13
N ILE A 45 0.42 -4.36 -16.85
CA ILE A 45 -0.57 -5.28 -16.24
C ILE A 45 0.15 -6.40 -15.46
N VAL A 46 1.22 -6.97 -16.02
CA VAL A 46 2.00 -8.02 -15.36
C VAL A 46 2.77 -7.46 -14.15
N GLU A 47 3.38 -6.28 -14.29
CA GLU A 47 4.05 -5.59 -13.17
C GLU A 47 3.09 -5.38 -11.99
N GLU A 48 1.90 -4.86 -12.26
CA GLU A 48 0.85 -4.62 -11.25
C GLU A 48 0.40 -5.92 -10.57
N TYR A 49 0.22 -6.99 -11.36
CA TYR A 49 -0.17 -8.29 -10.81
C TYR A 49 0.89 -8.85 -9.87
N GLU A 50 2.17 -8.79 -10.26
CA GLU A 50 3.27 -9.25 -9.41
C GLU A 50 3.45 -8.38 -8.17
N ALA A 51 3.29 -7.05 -8.29
CA ALA A 51 3.34 -6.14 -7.14
C ALA A 51 2.28 -6.50 -6.09
N ARG A 52 1.05 -6.80 -6.52
CA ARG A 52 -0.04 -7.25 -5.63
C ARG A 52 0.29 -8.56 -4.94
N ARG A 53 0.77 -9.54 -5.70
CA ARG A 53 1.18 -10.84 -5.15
C ARG A 53 2.27 -10.69 -4.10
N GLN A 54 3.22 -9.78 -4.32
CA GLN A 54 4.26 -9.50 -3.35
C GLN A 54 3.68 -8.85 -2.09
N THR A 55 2.80 -7.86 -2.20
CA THR A 55 2.14 -7.25 -1.03
C THR A 55 1.32 -8.27 -0.25
N GLU A 56 0.54 -9.12 -0.91
CA GLU A 56 -0.24 -10.18 -0.26
C GLU A 56 0.64 -11.24 0.42
N ALA A 57 1.81 -11.56 -0.16
CA ALA A 57 2.76 -12.51 0.40
C ALA A 57 3.66 -11.92 1.51
N SER A 58 3.82 -10.59 1.54
CA SER A 58 4.68 -9.88 2.49
C SER A 58 3.93 -9.14 3.58
N GLU A 59 2.60 -9.12 3.56
CA GLU A 59 1.81 -8.81 4.76
C GLU A 59 1.89 -9.99 5.74
N PRO A 60 2.61 -9.88 6.88
CA PRO A 60 2.20 -10.66 8.03
C PRO A 60 0.77 -10.24 8.35
N GLN A 61 -0.14 -11.21 8.51
CA GLN A 61 -1.47 -11.00 9.08
C GLN A 61 -1.37 -10.54 10.54
N THR A 62 -0.81 -9.37 10.78
CA THR A 62 -0.78 -8.75 12.08
C THR A 62 -0.84 -7.26 11.84
N SER A 63 -2.05 -6.72 12.03
CA SER A 63 -2.27 -5.34 12.42
C SER A 63 -1.54 -5.06 13.75
N GLU A 64 -0.21 -5.12 13.76
CA GLU A 64 0.60 -4.60 14.86
C GLU A 64 0.59 -3.09 14.66
N ALA A 65 -0.47 -2.45 15.15
CA ALA A 65 -0.43 -1.04 15.47
C ALA A 65 0.91 -0.77 16.18
N PHE A 66 1.67 0.20 15.68
CA PHE A 66 2.98 0.55 16.20
C PHE A 66 2.84 1.09 17.63
N TYR A 67 2.75 0.21 18.62
CA TYR A 67 2.75 0.57 20.03
C TYR A 67 4.19 0.91 20.41
N THR A 68 4.49 2.20 20.48
CA THR A 68 5.68 2.63 21.22
C THR A 68 5.48 2.24 22.68
N LYS A 69 6.20 1.22 23.16
CA LYS A 69 6.32 0.93 24.60
C LYS A 69 7.10 2.07 25.25
N THR A 70 6.46 3.21 25.45
CA THR A 70 6.98 4.26 26.32
C THR A 70 6.98 3.68 27.73
N LYS A 71 8.13 3.14 28.16
CA LYS A 71 8.36 2.76 29.55
C LYS A 71 8.14 4.02 30.39
N LYS A 72 6.97 4.18 31.01
CA LYS A 72 6.70 5.26 31.97
C LYS A 72 7.77 5.16 33.06
N LYS A 73 8.74 6.06 33.06
CA LYS A 73 9.77 6.13 34.11
C LYS A 73 9.04 6.42 35.42
N VAL A 74 8.91 5.40 36.27
CA VAL A 74 8.32 5.56 37.61
C VAL A 74 9.24 6.49 38.39
N LYS A 75 8.76 7.69 38.71
CA LYS A 75 9.51 8.65 39.53
C LYS A 75 9.44 8.19 40.99
N PHE A 76 10.60 7.98 41.60
CA PHE A 76 10.73 7.67 43.03
C PHE A 76 11.03 8.96 43.79
N CYS A 77 10.49 9.12 44.99
CA CYS A 77 10.80 10.24 45.87
C CYS A 77 12.26 10.12 46.33
N LYS A 78 13.09 11.16 46.14
CA LYS A 78 14.51 11.14 46.53
C LYS A 78 14.73 11.12 48.04
N ASN A 79 13.72 11.48 48.84
CA ASN A 79 13.82 11.57 50.31
C ASN A 79 13.51 10.22 50.99
N CYS A 80 12.41 9.55 50.63
CA CYS A 80 11.97 8.30 51.25
C CYS A 80 12.06 7.06 50.36
N ASN A 81 12.52 7.22 49.11
CA ASN A 81 12.62 6.19 48.08
C ASN A 81 11.32 5.42 47.76
N LYS A 82 10.16 5.96 48.16
CA LYS A 82 8.84 5.40 47.86
C LYS A 82 8.29 5.99 46.54
N LYS A 83 7.45 5.20 45.87
CA LYS A 83 6.71 5.61 44.66
C LYS A 83 5.47 6.40 45.08
N GLY A 84 5.02 7.34 44.25
CA GLY A 84 3.67 7.93 44.35
C GLY A 84 3.58 9.38 44.85
N HIS A 85 4.69 10.04 45.19
CA HIS A 85 4.70 11.47 45.57
C HIS A 85 6.05 12.13 45.22
N SER A 86 6.06 13.47 45.17
CA SER A 86 7.27 14.30 45.00
C SER A 86 7.93 14.57 46.36
N THR A 87 9.21 14.95 46.37
CA THR A 87 9.97 15.25 47.59
C THR A 87 9.38 16.37 48.43
N GLU A 88 8.63 17.29 47.83
CA GLU A 88 7.96 18.41 48.52
C GLU A 88 6.71 17.97 49.31
N ALA A 89 6.16 16.79 48.99
CA ALA A 89 5.00 16.20 49.64
C ALA A 89 5.38 14.93 50.42
N CYS A 90 6.66 14.80 50.79
CA CYS A 90 7.22 13.66 51.52
C CYS A 90 7.11 13.86 53.03
#